data_AF-A0A8T1EC85-F1
#
_entry.id   AF-A0A8T1EC85-F1
#
_cell.length_a   1.000
_cell.length_b   1.000
_cell.length_c   1.000
_cell.angle_alpha   90.00
_cell.angle_beta   90.00
_cell.angle_gamma   90.00
#
_symmetry.space_group_name_H-M   'P 1'
#
loop_
_entity.id
_entity.type
_entity.pdbx_description
1 polymer ?
#
loop_
_entity_poly.entity_id
_entity_poly.type
_entity_poly.pdbx_seq_one_letter_code
_entity_poly.pdbx_strand_id
1 'polypeptide(L)'
;MSAMKPDLRLTFEPPQDKRAQRSAFLSLKQGRMSMLEYIQRARHFISCITTHPVDMATQVRVFTSGMNAGYQRFYLTRKTPSTLEEAFAVALREDYSATASQAFDVSRVRAPEPEPEPMEIDAIQQFDGRRGATPFTPRHALHRAVHAR
;
A
#
# COMPACT_ATOMS: atom_id res chain seq x y z
N MET A 1 -59.64 -22.96 -5.62
CA MET A 1 -58.83 -23.55 -4.54
C MET A 1 -57.40 -23.04 -4.70
N SER A 2 -57.10 -21.86 -4.18
CA SER A 2 -55.80 -21.21 -4.38
C SER A 2 -55.21 -20.80 -3.04
N ALA A 3 -53.89 -20.93 -2.92
CA ALA A 3 -53.02 -20.49 -1.82
C ALA A 3 -53.02 -21.31 -0.51
N MET A 4 -52.51 -22.57 -0.56
CA MET A 4 -51.93 -23.23 0.63
C MET A 4 -50.40 -23.36 0.54
N LYS A 5 -49.84 -23.42 -0.68
CA LYS A 5 -48.40 -23.63 -0.93
C LYS A 5 -47.48 -22.46 -0.56
N PRO A 6 -47.83 -21.17 -0.80
CA PRO A 6 -46.93 -20.08 -0.41
C PRO A 6 -46.89 -19.89 1.12
N ASP A 7 -48.00 -20.21 1.79
CA ASP A 7 -48.18 -20.01 3.23
C ASP A 7 -47.31 -20.97 4.06
N LEU A 8 -47.19 -22.24 3.62
CA LEU A 8 -46.30 -23.23 4.22
C LEU A 8 -44.82 -22.86 4.10
N ARG A 9 -44.38 -22.29 2.96
CA ARG A 9 -42.97 -21.89 2.80
C ARG A 9 -42.58 -20.75 3.72
N LEU A 10 -43.51 -19.84 4.00
CA LEU A 10 -43.28 -18.71 4.90
C LEU A 10 -43.27 -19.16 6.38
N THR A 11 -44.06 -20.17 6.75
CA THR A 11 -44.14 -20.69 8.13
C THR A 11 -42.89 -21.45 8.57
N PHE A 12 -42.17 -22.07 7.64
CA PHE A 12 -40.89 -22.74 7.91
C PHE A 12 -39.66 -21.92 7.48
N GLU A 13 -39.85 -20.71 6.94
CA GLU A 13 -38.74 -19.78 6.77
C GLU A 13 -38.28 -19.38 8.17
N PRO A 14 -36.98 -19.56 8.51
CA PRO A 14 -36.45 -18.97 9.73
C PRO A 14 -36.79 -17.47 9.73
N PRO A 15 -36.99 -16.82 10.90
CA PRO A 15 -37.12 -15.37 10.99
C PRO A 15 -35.82 -14.67 10.56
N GLN A 16 -35.45 -14.76 9.29
CA GLN A 16 -34.49 -13.88 8.69
C GLN A 16 -35.21 -12.54 8.63
N ASP A 17 -34.89 -11.66 9.57
CA ASP A 17 -35.18 -10.26 9.40
C ASP A 17 -34.31 -9.77 8.22
N LYS A 18 -34.84 -9.98 7.01
CA LYS A 18 -34.21 -9.65 5.72
C LYS A 18 -33.78 -8.19 5.70
N ARG A 19 -34.61 -7.33 6.29
CA ARG A 19 -34.34 -5.90 6.42
C ARG A 19 -33.21 -5.65 7.42
N ALA A 20 -33.17 -6.39 8.55
CA ALA A 20 -32.04 -6.31 9.46
C ALA A 20 -30.73 -6.79 8.83
N GLN A 21 -30.70 -7.89 8.07
CA GLN A 21 -29.47 -8.36 7.42
C GLN A 21 -28.95 -7.36 6.40
N ARG A 22 -29.84 -6.80 5.57
CA ARG A 22 -29.48 -5.72 4.63
C ARG A 22 -28.97 -4.49 5.38
N SER A 23 -29.65 -4.04 6.43
CA SER A 23 -29.26 -2.90 7.24
C SER A 23 -27.89 -3.11 7.93
N ALA A 24 -27.68 -4.31 8.48
CA ALA A 24 -26.44 -4.72 9.12
C ALA A 24 -25.27 -4.76 8.12
N PHE A 25 -25.52 -5.25 6.90
CA PHE A 25 -24.52 -5.18 5.82
C PHE A 25 -24.19 -3.73 5.47
N LEU A 26 -25.18 -2.87 5.22
CA LEU A 26 -24.94 -1.48 4.84
C LEU A 26 -24.21 -0.68 5.94
N SER A 27 -24.35 -1.11 7.20
CA SER A 27 -23.68 -0.52 8.36
C SER A 27 -22.40 -1.25 8.77
N LEU A 28 -21.94 -2.21 7.96
CA LEU A 28 -20.79 -3.07 8.26
C LEU A 28 -19.51 -2.24 8.42
N LYS A 29 -18.85 -2.38 9.57
CA LYS A 29 -17.52 -1.80 9.85
C LYS A 29 -16.55 -2.85 10.36
N GLN A 30 -15.28 -2.72 10.00
CA GLN A 30 -14.21 -3.64 10.41
C GLN A 30 -13.95 -3.57 11.90
N GLY A 31 -13.82 -2.36 12.47
CA GLY A 31 -13.67 -2.18 13.91
C GLY A 31 -12.43 -2.92 14.43
N ARG A 32 -12.62 -3.88 15.36
CA ARG A 32 -11.53 -4.67 15.95
C ARG A 32 -11.33 -6.05 15.30
N MET A 33 -12.10 -6.37 14.25
CA MET A 33 -12.00 -7.66 13.56
C MET A 33 -10.72 -7.71 12.71
N SER A 34 -10.10 -8.89 12.66
CA SER A 34 -9.08 -9.19 11.66
C SER A 34 -9.65 -9.05 10.25
N MET A 35 -8.77 -8.92 9.25
CA MET A 35 -9.19 -8.81 7.86
C MET A 35 -10.02 -10.03 7.42
N LEU A 36 -9.63 -11.23 7.86
CA LEU A 36 -10.34 -12.47 7.54
C LEU A 36 -11.73 -12.54 8.17
N GLU A 37 -11.87 -12.23 9.47
CA GLU A 37 -13.17 -12.19 10.15
C GLU A 37 -14.11 -11.16 9.51
N TYR A 38 -13.57 -10.00 9.13
CA TYR A 38 -14.34 -8.97 8.45
C TYR A 38 -14.88 -9.44 7.09
N ILE A 39 -14.05 -10.12 6.29
CA ILE A 39 -14.45 -10.71 5.00
C ILE A 39 -15.51 -11.79 5.19
N GLN A 40 -15.30 -12.69 6.15
CA GLN A 40 -16.27 -13.75 6.44
C GLN A 40 -17.63 -13.18 6.84
N ARG A 41 -17.63 -12.13 7.67
CA ARG A 41 -18.86 -11.44 8.08
C ARG A 41 -19.55 -10.74 6.90
N ALA A 42 -18.80 -10.08 6.03
CA ALA A 42 -19.34 -9.49 4.80
C ALA A 42 -19.99 -10.56 3.90
N ARG A 43 -19.29 -11.68 3.67
CA ARG A 43 -19.78 -12.80 2.87
C ARG A 43 -21.04 -13.42 3.46
N HIS A 44 -21.08 -13.60 4.78
CA HIS A 44 -22.25 -14.11 5.49
C HIS A 44 -23.48 -13.23 5.25
N PHE A 45 -23.34 -11.91 5.45
CA PHE A 45 -24.46 -10.99 5.22
C PHE A 45 -25.00 -11.06 3.79
N ILE A 46 -24.11 -11.09 2.78
CA ILE A 46 -24.53 -11.18 1.38
C ILE A 46 -25.23 -12.51 1.10
N SER A 47 -24.74 -13.61 1.67
CA SER A 47 -25.39 -14.91 1.55
C SER A 47 -26.78 -14.94 2.20
N CYS A 48 -27.00 -14.18 3.28
CA CYS A 48 -28.30 -14.09 3.93
C CYS A 48 -29.29 -13.17 3.18
N ILE A 49 -28.81 -12.24 2.36
CA ILE A 49 -29.68 -11.36 1.55
C ILE A 49 -30.08 -12.10 0.26
N THR A 50 -31.06 -13.00 0.40
CA THR A 50 -31.55 -13.85 -0.69
C THR A 50 -32.54 -13.15 -1.62
N THR A 51 -33.23 -12.11 -1.13
CA THR A 51 -34.26 -11.38 -1.87
C THR A 51 -33.78 -9.96 -2.18
N HIS A 52 -33.91 -9.54 -3.43
CA HIS A 52 -33.41 -8.25 -3.94
C HIS A 52 -31.96 -7.98 -3.52
N PRO A 53 -30.97 -8.73 -4.04
CA PRO A 53 -29.57 -8.60 -3.64
C PRO A 53 -29.08 -7.15 -3.81
N VAL A 54 -28.13 -6.76 -2.97
CA VAL A 54 -27.44 -5.47 -3.11
C VAL A 54 -26.63 -5.49 -4.40
N ASP A 55 -26.61 -4.41 -5.17
CA ASP A 55 -25.82 -4.34 -6.39
C ASP A 55 -24.30 -4.44 -6.07
N MET A 56 -23.53 -5.01 -7.00
CA MET A 56 -22.10 -5.29 -6.77
C MET A 56 -21.30 -4.03 -6.44
N ALA A 57 -21.59 -2.91 -7.10
CA ALA A 57 -20.90 -1.65 -6.84
C ALA A 57 -21.16 -1.14 -5.41
N THR A 58 -22.40 -1.25 -4.92
CA THR A 58 -22.73 -0.94 -3.54
C THR A 58 -22.09 -1.92 -2.57
N GLN A 59 -22.04 -3.22 -2.87
CA GLN A 59 -21.36 -4.19 -2.01
C GLN A 59 -19.87 -3.85 -1.82
N VAL A 60 -19.16 -3.60 -2.93
CA VAL A 60 -17.75 -3.19 -2.92
C VAL A 60 -17.57 -1.90 -2.12
N ARG A 61 -18.40 -0.89 -2.39
CA ARG A 61 -18.34 0.40 -1.71
C ARG A 61 -18.56 0.27 -0.20
N VAL A 62 -19.56 -0.49 0.23
CA VAL A 62 -19.86 -0.75 1.65
C VAL A 62 -18.66 -1.42 2.30
N PHE A 63 -18.13 -2.48 1.69
CA PHE A 63 -16.94 -3.18 2.19
C PHE A 63 -15.73 -2.25 2.31
N THR A 64 -15.34 -1.55 1.24
CA THR A 64 -14.17 -0.65 1.25
C THR A 64 -14.36 0.52 2.22
N SER A 65 -15.56 1.09 2.33
CA SER A 65 -15.84 2.19 3.26
C SER A 65 -15.87 1.75 4.73
N GLY A 66 -16.27 0.51 4.99
CA GLY A 66 -16.33 -0.10 6.31
C GLY A 66 -14.97 -0.58 6.84
N MET A 67 -13.97 -0.76 5.96
CA MET A 67 -12.60 -1.07 6.36
C MET A 67 -11.97 0.04 7.19
N ASN A 68 -11.11 -0.35 8.13
CA ASN A 68 -10.28 0.60 8.88
C ASN A 68 -9.35 1.36 7.93
N ALA A 69 -8.97 2.57 8.33
CA ALA A 69 -7.95 3.32 7.61
C ALA A 69 -6.63 2.53 7.63
N GLY A 70 -5.98 2.40 6.47
CA GLY A 70 -4.79 1.59 6.31
C GLY A 70 -4.46 1.33 4.85
N TYR A 71 -3.36 0.61 4.62
CA TYR A 71 -2.84 0.35 3.29
C TYR A 71 -3.82 -0.48 2.45
N GLN A 72 -4.50 -1.45 3.05
CA GLN A 72 -5.48 -2.32 2.39
C GLN A 72 -6.64 -1.49 1.79
N ARG A 73 -7.22 -0.57 2.59
CA ARG A 73 -8.31 0.32 2.15
C ARG A 73 -7.84 1.32 1.09
N PHE A 74 -6.64 1.87 1.26
CA PHE A 74 -6.02 2.77 0.28
C PHE A 74 -5.84 2.07 -1.07
N TYR A 75 -5.27 0.86 -1.07
CA TYR A 75 -5.01 0.09 -2.28
C TYR A 75 -6.30 -0.28 -3.02
N LEU A 76 -7.35 -0.69 -2.29
CA LEU A 76 -8.66 -0.97 -2.88
C LEU A 76 -9.31 0.25 -3.54
N THR A 77 -9.18 1.42 -2.92
CA THR A 77 -9.72 2.68 -3.47
C THR A 77 -9.01 3.05 -4.79
N ARG A 78 -7.73 2.71 -4.92
CA ARG A 78 -6.95 2.92 -6.15
C ARG A 78 -7.24 1.87 -7.23
N LYS A 79 -7.41 0.61 -6.84
CA LYS A 79 -7.62 -0.51 -7.78
C LYS A 79 -9.04 -0.60 -8.32
N THR A 80 -10.02 -0.01 -7.62
CA THR A 80 -11.44 0.03 -8.03
C THR A 80 -11.96 -1.35 -8.46
N PRO A 81 -12.01 -2.34 -7.54
CA PRO A 81 -12.49 -3.68 -7.86
C PRO A 81 -13.94 -3.64 -8.33
N SER A 82 -14.27 -4.52 -9.28
CA SER A 82 -15.60 -4.59 -9.90
C SER A 82 -16.55 -5.51 -9.14
N THR A 83 -15.99 -6.46 -8.38
CA THR A 83 -16.70 -7.45 -7.59
C THR A 83 -16.18 -7.49 -6.16
N LEU A 84 -16.98 -8.06 -5.26
CA LEU A 84 -16.59 -8.18 -3.87
C LEU A 84 -15.52 -9.26 -3.67
N GLU A 85 -15.54 -10.32 -4.46
CA GLU A 85 -14.52 -11.37 -4.46
C GLU A 85 -13.14 -10.82 -4.84
N GLU A 86 -13.07 -9.94 -5.84
CA GLU A 86 -11.84 -9.22 -6.18
C GLU A 86 -11.36 -8.35 -5.01
N ALA A 87 -12.29 -7.63 -4.37
CA ALA A 87 -11.98 -6.82 -3.20
C ALA A 87 -11.45 -7.67 -2.03
N PHE A 88 -12.05 -8.84 -1.78
CA PHE A 88 -11.59 -9.79 -0.76
C PHE A 88 -10.20 -10.33 -1.04
N ALA A 89 -9.93 -10.76 -2.28
CA ALA A 89 -8.63 -11.28 -2.67
C ALA A 89 -7.52 -10.22 -2.51
N VAL A 90 -7.80 -8.98 -2.90
CA VAL A 90 -6.87 -7.86 -2.72
C VAL A 90 -6.67 -7.57 -1.24
N ALA A 91 -7.74 -7.44 -0.46
CA ALA A 91 -7.63 -7.13 0.96
C ALA A 91 -6.79 -8.17 1.72
N LEU A 92 -7.00 -9.47 1.49
CA LEU A 92 -6.21 -10.54 2.10
C LEU A 92 -4.75 -10.51 1.67
N ARG A 93 -4.48 -10.26 0.39
CA ARG A 93 -3.12 -10.20 -0.12
C ARG A 93 -2.33 -9.05 0.51
N GLU A 94 -2.94 -7.87 0.61
CA GLU A 94 -2.28 -6.71 1.22
C GLU A 94 -2.12 -6.88 2.74
N ASP A 95 -3.07 -7.52 3.42
CA ASP A 95 -2.97 -7.86 4.85
C ASP A 95 -1.79 -8.81 5.11
N TYR A 96 -1.70 -9.89 4.33
CA TYR A 96 -0.58 -10.82 4.39
C TYR A 96 0.75 -10.14 4.08
N SER A 97 0.79 -9.28 3.06
CA SER A 97 2.01 -8.57 2.66
C SER A 97 2.50 -7.66 3.80
N ALA A 98 1.60 -6.94 4.47
CA ALA A 98 1.93 -6.11 5.61
C ALA A 98 2.47 -6.94 6.80
N THR A 99 1.83 -8.07 7.12
CA THR A 99 2.30 -8.98 8.18
C THR A 99 3.66 -9.59 7.83
N ALA A 100 3.85 -10.02 6.58
CA ALA A 100 5.10 -10.60 6.12
C ALA A 100 6.24 -9.57 6.18
N SER A 101 6.02 -8.33 5.72
CA SER A 101 7.01 -7.25 5.82
C SER A 101 7.46 -7.01 7.26
N GLN A 102 6.54 -7.01 8.23
CA GLN A 102 6.89 -6.87 9.64
C GLN A 102 7.74 -8.05 10.14
N ALA A 103 7.42 -9.29 9.75
CA ALA A 103 8.18 -10.46 10.15
C ALA A 103 9.63 -10.43 9.60
N PHE A 104 9.82 -9.98 8.36
CA PHE A 104 11.14 -9.82 7.77
C PHE A 104 11.96 -8.69 8.41
N ASP A 105 11.31 -7.58 8.78
CA ASP A 105 11.97 -6.46 9.43
C ASP A 105 12.52 -6.85 10.81
N VAL A 106 11.71 -7.56 11.61
CA VAL A 106 12.13 -8.11 12.92
C VAL A 106 13.31 -9.09 12.76
N SER A 107 13.37 -9.84 11.66
CA SER A 107 14.51 -10.73 11.38
C SER A 107 15.79 -9.97 10.98
N ARG A 108 15.67 -8.81 10.34
CA ARG A 108 16.82 -7.97 9.94
C ARG A 108 17.45 -7.25 11.13
N VAL A 109 16.63 -6.75 12.05
CA VAL A 109 17.09 -6.06 13.28
C VAL A 109 17.98 -6.95 14.16
N ARG A 110 17.95 -8.28 13.99
CA ARG A 110 18.78 -9.22 14.77
C ARG A 110 20.20 -9.41 14.25
N ALA A 111 20.50 -9.02 13.01
CA ALA A 111 21.87 -8.98 12.52
C ALA A 111 22.44 -7.58 12.82
N PRO A 112 23.63 -7.45 13.45
CA PRO A 112 24.34 -6.18 13.40
C PRO A 112 24.53 -5.86 11.93
N GLU A 113 23.83 -4.84 11.41
CA GLU A 113 24.20 -4.32 10.10
C GLU A 113 25.67 -3.88 10.21
N PRO A 114 26.53 -4.30 9.26
CA PRO A 114 27.88 -3.76 9.22
C PRO A 114 27.74 -2.25 9.12
N GLU A 115 28.30 -1.55 10.10
CA GLU A 115 28.36 -0.10 10.12
C GLU A 115 28.85 0.35 8.73
N PRO A 116 28.14 1.27 8.05
CA PRO A 116 28.52 1.66 6.71
C PRO A 116 29.97 2.14 6.77
N GLU A 117 30.87 1.47 6.04
CA GLU A 117 32.28 1.85 6.01
C GLU A 117 32.34 3.34 5.63
N PRO A 118 32.94 4.19 6.48
CA PRO A 118 33.02 5.60 6.21
C PRO A 118 33.71 5.78 4.86
N MET A 119 32.97 6.32 3.90
CA MET A 119 33.53 6.66 2.61
C MET A 119 34.64 7.68 2.85
N GLU A 120 35.88 7.30 2.52
CA GLU A 120 37.01 8.23 2.56
C GLU A 120 36.76 9.33 1.53
N ILE A 121 36.22 10.44 2.03
CA ILE A 121 36.15 11.70 1.31
C ILE A 121 37.56 12.29 1.31
N ASP A 122 38.33 11.96 0.28
CA ASP A 122 39.55 12.70 -0.03
C ASP A 122 39.17 14.18 -0.12
N ALA A 123 39.80 15.00 0.73
CA ALA A 123 39.63 16.44 0.68
C ALA A 123 39.96 16.87 -0.75
N ILE A 124 38.95 17.38 -1.48
CA ILE A 124 39.16 18.08 -2.74
C ILE A 124 40.22 19.13 -2.41
N GLN A 125 41.44 18.93 -2.92
CA GLN A 125 42.47 19.96 -2.85
C GLN A 125 41.82 21.17 -3.50
N GLN A 126 41.47 22.16 -2.66
CA GLN A 126 41.06 23.43 -3.17
C GLN A 126 42.23 23.87 -4.02
N PHE A 127 42.02 23.88 -5.33
CA PHE A 127 42.92 24.53 -6.23
C PHE A 127 42.82 25.99 -5.84
N ASP A 128 43.69 26.38 -4.90
CA ASP A 128 44.00 27.76 -4.62
C ASP A 128 44.59 28.29 -5.92
N GLY A 129 43.69 28.72 -6.80
CA GLY A 129 43.98 29.55 -7.94
C GLY A 129 44.43 30.92 -7.48
N ARG A 130 45.40 31.02 -6.56
CA ARG A 130 46.30 32.16 -6.57
C ARG A 130 47.30 31.91 -7.68
N ARG A 131 46.93 32.43 -8.85
CA ARG A 131 47.85 33.07 -9.79
C ARG A 131 49.08 33.56 -9.03
N GLY A 132 50.21 32.93 -9.28
CA GLY A 132 51.45 33.32 -8.64
C GLY A 132 52.64 32.70 -9.32
N ALA A 133 53.00 33.21 -10.50
CA ALA A 133 54.39 33.56 -10.84
C ALA A 133 54.51 33.95 -12.32
N THR A 134 54.63 35.25 -12.60
CA THR A 134 55.40 35.70 -13.76
C THR A 134 56.67 36.33 -13.23
N PRO A 135 57.87 35.82 -13.58
CA PRO A 135 59.12 36.51 -13.27
C PRO A 135 59.17 37.82 -14.03
N PHE A 136 59.59 38.88 -13.33
CA PHE A 136 59.93 40.18 -13.88
C PHE A 136 60.92 40.04 -15.04
N THR A 137 60.69 40.77 -16.12
CA THR A 137 61.75 41.15 -17.06
C THR A 137 61.71 42.65 -17.31
N PRO A 138 62.73 43.39 -16.86
CA PRO A 138 63.36 44.44 -17.65
C PRO A 138 64.59 43.76 -18.34
N ARG A 139 64.99 44.05 -19.57
CA ARG A 139 65.19 45.35 -20.21
C ARG A 139 65.28 45.14 -21.73
N HIS A 140 65.12 46.24 -22.47
CA HIS A 140 65.83 46.39 -23.75
C HIS A 140 67.28 45.92 -23.62
N ALA A 141 67.64 44.87 -24.37
CA ALA A 141 68.90 44.75 -25.11
C ALA A 141 69.02 43.34 -25.72
N LEU A 142 68.83 43.33 -27.04
CA LEU A 142 69.68 42.73 -28.07
C LEU A 142 70.22 41.28 -27.95
N HIS A 143 69.98 40.57 -29.08
CA HIS A 143 70.80 39.56 -29.74
C HIS A 143 70.87 38.17 -29.08
N ARG A 144 70.04 37.21 -29.53
CA ARG A 144 70.15 36.40 -30.76
C ARG A 144 71.34 35.43 -30.75
N ALA A 145 70.96 34.18 -30.47
CA ALA A 145 71.32 32.95 -31.16
C ALA A 145 72.75 32.36 -31.08
N VAL A 146 72.77 31.14 -30.52
CA VAL A 146 73.15 29.87 -31.18
C VAL A 146 74.64 29.58 -31.45
N HIS A 147 75.01 28.39 -30.97
CA HIS A 147 76.00 27.40 -31.44
C HIS A 147 77.39 27.28 -30.78
N ALA A 148 77.58 26.05 -30.27
CA ALA A 148 78.64 25.08 -30.57
C ALA A 148 79.76 24.84 -29.54
N ARG A 149 79.77 23.57 -29.11
CA ARG A 149 80.78 22.74 -28.44
C ARG A 149 81.06 22.98 -26.96
#